data_AF-A0A080LWR5-F1
#
_entry.id   AF-A0A080LWR5-F1
#
_cell.length_a   1.000
_cell.length_b   1.000
_cell.length_c   1.000
_cell.angle_alpha   90.00
_cell.angle_beta   90.00
_cell.angle_gamma   90.00
#
_symmetry.space_group_name_H-M   'P 1'
#
loop_
_entity.id
_entity.type
_entity.pdbx_description
1 polymer ?
#
loop_
_entity_poly.entity_id
_entity_poly.type
_entity_poly.pdbx_seq_one_letter_code
_entity_poly.pdbx_strand_id
1 'polypeptide(L)' 'MPIVTTPSGLQIEEIIVGSGPTASAGQHVIVHYTGWLADGKKFDSSVDRNEPFR' A
#
# COMPACT_ATOMS: atom_id res chain seq x y z
N MET A 1 -1.28 15.19 5.19
CA MET A 1 -1.08 14.42 6.43
C MET A 1 0.43 14.19 6.60
N PRO A 2 0.97 13.81 7.78
CA PRO A 2 2.42 13.69 7.91
C PRO A 2 2.94 12.46 7.14
N ILE A 3 3.99 12.67 6.36
CA ILE A 3 4.78 11.57 5.80
C ILE A 3 5.64 11.01 6.93
N VAL A 4 5.52 9.72 7.22
CA VAL A 4 6.38 9.01 8.16
C VAL A 4 7.53 8.39 7.36
N THR A 5 8.77 8.68 7.75
CA THR A 5 9.96 8.07 7.16
C THR A 5 10.53 7.02 8.10
N THR A 6 10.66 5.78 7.65
CA THR A 6 11.25 4.69 8.45
C THR A 6 12.78 4.81 8.49
N PRO A 7 13.47 4.06 9.38
CA PRO A 7 14.94 4.01 9.37
C PRO A 7 15.56 3.51 8.04
N SER A 8 14.80 2.74 7.25
CA SER A 8 15.24 2.28 5.92
C SER A 8 15.05 3.33 4.82
N GLY A 9 14.47 4.50 5.15
CA GLY A 9 14.14 5.56 4.19
C GLY A 9 12.81 5.36 3.45
N LEU A 10 12.01 4.35 3.82
CA LEU A 10 10.67 4.18 3.26
C LEU A 10 9.78 5.32 3.76
N GLN A 11 9.11 6.01 2.84
CA GLN A 11 8.14 7.06 3.14
C GLN A 11 6.73 6.49 3.04
N ILE A 12 5.92 6.73 4.07
CA ILE A 12 4.55 6.26 4.16
C ILE A 12 3.65 7.46 4.44
N GLU A 13 2.61 7.62 3.63
CA GLU A 13 1.52 8.55 3.89
C GLU A 13 0.24 7.75 4.15
N GLU A 14 -0.35 7.94 5.34
CA GLU A 14 -1.66 7.39 5.64
C GLU A 14 -2.76 8.31 5.09
N ILE A 15 -3.50 7.83 4.09
CA ILE A 15 -4.62 8.59 3.51
C ILE A 15 -5.90 8.37 4.32
N ILE A 16 -6.14 7.13 4.75
CA ILE A 16 -7.26 6.76 5.62
C ILE A 16 -6.73 5.76 6.66
N VAL A 17 -6.80 6.14 7.93
CA VAL A 17 -6.40 5.27 9.04
C VAL A 17 -7.53 4.29 9.33
N GLY A 18 -7.24 2.99 9.23
CA GLY A 18 -8.18 1.93 9.59
C GLY A 18 -8.30 1.77 11.11
N SER A 19 -9.41 1.19 11.56
CA SER A 19 -9.66 0.84 12.98
C SER A 19 -9.46 -0.66 13.29
N GLY A 20 -9.03 -1.44 12.30
CA GLY A 20 -8.81 -2.87 12.44
C GLY A 20 -7.46 -3.21 13.09
N PRO A 21 -7.21 -4.51 13.35
CA PRO A 21 -5.92 -4.97 13.88
C PRO A 21 -4.79 -4.70 12.87
N THR A 22 -3.61 -4.38 13.40
CA THR A 22 -2.40 -4.20 12.58
C THR A 22 -1.94 -5.52 11.98
N ALA A 23 -1.67 -5.53 10.68
CA ALA A 23 -1.09 -6.68 10.01
C ALA A 23 0.33 -6.99 10.56
N SER A 24 0.61 -8.26 10.81
CA SER A 24 1.87 -8.74 11.38
C SER A 24 2.58 -9.69 10.42
N ALA A 25 3.90 -9.79 10.54
CA ALA A 25 4.71 -10.70 9.72
C ALA A 25 4.21 -12.15 9.83
N GLY A 26 4.08 -12.83 8.68
CA GLY A 26 3.54 -14.19 8.59
C GLY A 26 2.03 -14.28 8.42
N GLN A 27 1.29 -13.17 8.53
CA GLN A 27 -0.14 -13.14 8.23
C GLN A 27 -0.36 -12.92 6.72
N HIS A 28 -1.41 -13.55 6.20
CA HIS A 28 -1.91 -13.24 4.86
C HIS A 28 -2.73 -11.96 4.90
N VAL A 29 -2.59 -11.13 3.87
CA VAL A 29 -3.35 -9.89 3.72
C VAL A 29 -4.06 -9.91 2.38
N ILE A 30 -5.26 -9.34 2.32
CA ILE A 30 -6.00 -9.14 1.07
C ILE A 30 -6.02 -7.64 0.81
N VAL A 31 -5.47 -7.21 -0.31
CA VAL A 31 -5.27 -5.78 -0.59
C VAL A 31 -5.68 -5.42 -2.00
N HIS A 32 -6.27 -4.22 -2.12
CA HIS A 32 -6.19 -3.47 -3.36
C HIS A 32 -4.95 -2.57 -3.32
N TYR A 33 -4.20 -2.61 -4.41
CA TYR A 33 -3.07 -1.74 -4.68
C TYR A 33 -3.05 -1.30 -6.14
N THR A 34 -2.34 -0.21 -6.37
CA THR A 34 -1.87 0.23 -7.67
C THR A 34 -0.40 0.64 -7.51
N GLY A 35 0.43 0.27 -8.48
CA GLY A 35 1.87 0.52 -8.49
C GLY A 35 2.27 1.48 -9.61
N TRP A 36 3.11 2.45 -9.27
CA TRP A 36 3.63 3.47 -10.20
C TRP A 36 5.15 3.59 -10.10
N LEU A 37 5.77 3.95 -11.22
CA LEU A 37 7.16 4.40 -11.27
C LEU A 37 7.24 5.89 -10.90
N ALA A 38 8.46 6.37 -10.61
CA ALA A 38 8.70 7.75 -10.21
C ALA A 38 8.33 8.79 -11.30
N ASP A 39 8.28 8.37 -12.56
CA ASP A 39 7.83 9.19 -13.69
C ASP A 39 6.29 9.22 -13.84
N GLY A 40 5.55 8.57 -12.93
CA GLY A 40 4.10 8.50 -12.93
C GLY A 40 3.53 7.37 -13.79
N LYS A 41 4.36 6.58 -14.48
CA LYS A 41 3.88 5.44 -15.26
C LYS A 41 3.35 4.34 -14.34
N LYS A 42 2.06 4.02 -14.47
CA LYS A 42 1.45 2.86 -13.82
C LYS A 42 2.01 1.56 -14.41
N PHE A 43 2.43 0.63 -13.56
CA PHE A 43 2.95 -0.67 -13.99
C PHE A 43 2.07 -1.86 -13.59
N ASP A 44 1.30 -1.74 -12.50
CA ASP A 44 0.32 -2.76 -12.09
C ASP A 44 -0.83 -2.12 -11.30
N SER A 45 -2.01 -2.75 -11.32
CA SER A 45 -3.19 -2.33 -10.58
C SER A 45 -4.16 -3.49 -10.39
N SER A 46 -4.37 -3.88 -9.14
CA SER A 46 -5.47 -4.79 -8.77
C SER A 46 -6.86 -4.14 -8.93
N VAL A 47 -6.93 -2.82 -8.78
CA VAL A 47 -8.17 -2.04 -8.88
C VAL A 47 -8.68 -2.06 -10.31
N ASP A 48 -7.79 -1.95 -11.30
CA ASP A 48 -8.16 -2.00 -12.73
C ASP A 48 -8.80 -3.35 -13.10
N ARG A 49 -8.35 -4.43 -12.45
CA ARG A 49 -8.87 -5.78 -12.64
C ARG A 49 -10.12 -6.06 -11.79
N ASN A 50 -10.46 -5.17 -10.86
CA ASN A 50 -11.50 -5.37 -9.86
C ASN A 50 -11.35 -6.70 -9.09
N GLU A 51 -10.10 -7.12 -8.86
CA GLU A 51 -9.78 -8.36 -8.16
C GLU A 51 -8.63 -8.08 -7.18
N PRO A 52 -8.83 -8.27 -5.86
CA PRO A 52 -7.80 -8.00 -4.86
C PRO A 52 -6.67 -9.01 -4.92
N PHE A 53 -5.49 -8.59 -4.46
CA PHE A 53 -4.33 -9.45 -4.31
C PHE A 53 -4.34 -10.12 -2.92
N ARG A 54 -3.89 -11.37 -2.85
CA ARG A 54 -3.85 -12.21 -1.65
C ARG A 54 -2.51 -12.92 -1.50
#